data_AF-A0AAE1D0S6-F1
#
_entry.id   AF-A0AAE1D0S6-F1
#
_cell.length_a   1.000
_cell.length_b   1.000
_cell.length_c   1.000
_cell.angle_alpha   90.00
_cell.angle_beta   90.00
_cell.angle_gamma   90.00
#
_symmetry.space_group_name_H-M   'P 1'
#
loop_
_entity.id
_entity.type
_entity.pdbx_description
1 polymer ?
#
loop_
_entity_poly.entity_id
_entity_poly.type
_entity_poly.pdbx_seq_one_letter_code
_entity_poly.pdbx_strand_id
1 'polypeptide(L)'
;MSEVSSTVANREGQAKFAQSRVATVEKYYGLFCETLGSVIRKSARLRDKGDLFAHHLKEYAQAEKLNNSSTTSLMTFAENFAAVQDYRDTEIKRLEAKVLKPFMKYGTVCKNMKATVKSNQNAWDRERKQLAKLEKLHQKLPASDPQVVRFYQTICPSVNEWTVQ
;
A
#
# COMPACT_ATOMS: atom_id res chain seq x y z
N MET A 1 -14.97 -38.22 -3.82
CA MET A 1 -14.55 -37.66 -2.52
C MET A 1 -13.09 -37.17 -2.50
N SER A 2 -12.12 -37.87 -3.12
CA SER A 2 -10.70 -37.45 -3.12
C SER A 2 -10.40 -36.16 -3.89
N GLU A 3 -11.07 -35.94 -5.03
CA GLU A 3 -10.82 -34.80 -5.93
C GLU A 3 -11.37 -33.47 -5.41
N VAL A 4 -12.51 -33.50 -4.72
CA VAL A 4 -13.11 -32.32 -4.07
C VAL A 4 -12.29 -31.89 -2.85
N SER A 5 -11.75 -32.86 -2.11
CA SER A 5 -10.88 -32.58 -0.95
C SER A 5 -9.53 -32.00 -1.37
N SER A 6 -8.96 -32.46 -2.50
CA SER A 6 -7.66 -31.96 -3.00
C SER A 6 -7.78 -30.54 -3.59
N THR A 7 -8.87 -30.24 -4.29
CA THR A 7 -9.15 -28.88 -4.81
C THR A 7 -9.39 -27.86 -3.70
N VAL A 8 -10.07 -28.26 -2.62
CA VAL A 8 -10.25 -27.46 -1.40
C VAL A 8 -8.90 -27.12 -0.75
N ALA A 9 -8.06 -28.12 -0.51
CA ALA A 9 -6.74 -27.90 0.09
C ALA A 9 -5.84 -27.00 -0.76
N ASN A 10 -5.89 -27.16 -2.09
CA ASN A 10 -5.11 -26.34 -3.02
C ASN A 10 -5.54 -24.86 -2.98
N ARG A 11 -6.86 -24.59 -2.96
CA ARG A 11 -7.38 -23.21 -2.89
C ARG A 11 -7.11 -22.54 -1.54
N GLU A 12 -7.20 -23.28 -0.44
CA GLU A 12 -6.82 -22.76 0.89
C GLU A 12 -5.33 -22.41 0.96
N GLY A 13 -4.48 -23.26 0.36
CA GLY A 13 -3.05 -23.00 0.21
C GLY A 13 -2.77 -21.73 -0.59
N GLN A 14 -3.47 -21.52 -1.70
CA GLN A 14 -3.36 -20.31 -2.53
C GLN A 14 -3.79 -19.04 -1.78
N ALA A 15 -4.87 -19.09 -1.00
CA ALA A 15 -5.32 -17.95 -0.18
C ALA A 15 -4.30 -17.58 0.90
N LYS A 16 -3.78 -18.57 1.64
CA LYS A 16 -2.72 -18.37 2.64
C LYS A 16 -1.44 -17.82 2.00
N PHE A 17 -1.05 -18.34 0.85
CA PHE A 17 0.09 -17.84 0.09
C PHE A 17 -0.10 -16.37 -0.31
N ALA A 18 -1.22 -16.03 -0.94
CA ALA A 18 -1.53 -14.67 -1.35
C ALA A 18 -1.53 -13.71 -0.14
N GLN A 19 -2.14 -14.11 0.98
CA GLN A 19 -2.18 -13.29 2.20
C GLN A 19 -0.78 -13.05 2.77
N SER A 20 0.07 -14.08 2.80
CA SER A 20 1.48 -13.98 3.23
C SER A 20 2.29 -13.03 2.33
N ARG A 21 2.09 -13.12 1.00
CA ARG A 21 2.76 -12.23 0.04
C ARG A 21 2.34 -10.77 0.26
N VAL A 22 1.04 -10.51 0.42
CA VAL A 22 0.55 -9.15 0.65
C VAL A 22 1.04 -8.58 1.98
N ALA A 23 1.06 -9.38 3.05
CA ALA A 23 1.60 -8.97 4.35
C ALA A 23 3.10 -8.62 4.25
N THR A 24 3.86 -9.41 3.49
CA THR A 24 5.29 -9.15 3.27
C THR A 24 5.51 -7.83 2.52
N VAL A 25 4.80 -7.61 1.41
CA VAL A 25 4.90 -6.37 0.62
C VAL A 25 4.51 -5.16 1.47
N GLU A 26 3.39 -5.22 2.17
CA GLU A 26 2.93 -4.13 3.03
C GLU A 26 3.94 -3.78 4.13
N LYS A 27 4.54 -4.80 4.78
CA LYS A 27 5.60 -4.59 5.77
C LYS A 27 6.75 -3.77 5.22
N TYR A 28 7.33 -4.19 4.08
CA TYR A 28 8.49 -3.51 3.51
C TYR A 28 8.15 -2.12 2.97
N TYR A 29 6.98 -1.96 2.32
CA TYR A 29 6.55 -0.64 1.84
C TYR A 29 6.24 0.32 2.99
N GLY A 30 5.71 -0.18 4.11
CA GLY A 30 5.59 0.58 5.36
C GLY A 30 6.94 1.07 5.85
N LEU A 31 7.93 0.17 5.94
CA LEU A 31 9.30 0.51 6.34
C LEU A 31 9.96 1.54 5.41
N PHE A 32 9.75 1.42 4.10
CA PHE A 32 10.26 2.38 3.13
C PHE A 32 9.65 3.76 3.33
N CYS A 33 8.32 3.84 3.51
CA CYS A 33 7.63 5.11 3.76
C CYS A 33 8.09 5.75 5.07
N GLU A 34 8.26 4.96 6.13
CA GLU A 34 8.74 5.44 7.43
C GLU A 34 10.17 5.98 7.34
N THR A 35 11.08 5.19 6.77
CA THR A 35 12.50 5.54 6.66
C THR A 35 12.68 6.77 5.78
N LEU A 36 12.09 6.78 4.58
CA LEU A 36 12.19 7.92 3.66
C LEU A 36 11.50 9.16 4.22
N GLY A 37 10.33 9.01 4.84
CA GLY A 37 9.65 10.10 5.54
C GLY A 37 10.48 10.66 6.70
N SER A 38 11.30 9.84 7.38
CA SER A 38 12.27 10.35 8.35
C SER A 38 13.40 11.13 7.69
N VAL A 39 13.93 10.66 6.55
CA VAL A 39 15.00 11.36 5.81
C VAL A 39 14.53 12.74 5.37
N ILE A 40 13.36 12.82 4.72
CA ILE A 40 12.76 14.08 4.25
C ILE A 40 12.58 15.08 5.40
N ARG A 41 12.01 14.65 6.53
CA ARG A 41 11.85 15.51 7.71
C ARG A 41 13.18 15.97 8.31
N LYS A 42 14.22 15.13 8.29
CA LYS A 42 15.56 15.52 8.75
C LYS A 42 16.19 16.54 7.80
N SER A 43 16.04 16.36 6.49
CA SER A 43 16.49 17.34 5.48
C SER A 43 15.78 18.69 5.65
N ALA A 44 14.47 18.69 5.94
CA ALA A 44 13.72 19.92 6.23
C ALA A 44 14.28 20.65 7.46
N ARG A 45 14.55 19.93 8.56
CA ARG A 45 15.18 20.55 9.75
C ARG A 45 16.59 21.08 9.47
N LEU A 46 17.35 20.39 8.62
CA LEU A 46 18.68 20.84 8.19
C LEU A 46 18.59 22.15 7.38
N ARG A 47 17.60 22.25 6.49
CA ARG A 47 17.27 23.48 5.76
C ARG A 47 16.92 24.62 6.73
N ASP A 48 16.03 24.38 7.70
CA ASP A 48 15.63 25.38 8.69
C ASP A 48 16.84 25.94 9.48
N LYS A 49 17.77 25.06 9.86
CA LYS A 49 19.02 25.47 10.51
C LYS A 49 19.96 26.22 9.57
N GLY A 50 19.96 25.87 8.30
CA GLY A 50 20.70 26.59 7.27
C GLY A 50 20.18 28.02 7.09
N ASP A 51 18.86 28.20 7.03
CA ASP A 51 18.22 29.52 6.92
C ASP A 51 18.55 30.39 8.13
N LEU A 52 18.50 29.82 9.34
CA LEU A 52 18.86 30.51 10.57
C LEU A 52 20.33 30.96 10.56
N PHE A 53 21.25 30.12 10.06
CA PHE A 53 22.65 30.49 9.95
C PHE A 53 22.86 31.64 8.94
N ALA A 54 22.22 31.58 7.77
CA ALA A 54 22.24 32.67 6.80
C ALA A 54 21.70 33.97 7.41
N HIS A 55 20.67 33.88 8.24
CA HIS A 55 20.12 35.03 8.95
C HIS A 55 21.13 35.66 9.91
N HIS A 56 21.76 34.87 10.79
CA HIS A 56 22.79 35.39 11.71
C HIS A 56 23.96 36.06 11.00
N LEU A 57 24.37 35.53 9.83
CA LEU A 57 25.41 36.18 9.02
C LEU A 57 24.98 37.56 8.52
N LYS A 58 23.73 37.69 8.06
CA LYS A 58 23.17 39.00 7.65
C LYS A 58 23.08 39.95 8.83
N GLU A 59 22.62 39.48 9.98
CA GLU A 59 22.55 40.30 11.20
C GLU A 59 23.92 40.83 11.61
N TYR A 60 24.95 39.98 11.63
CA TYR A 60 26.30 40.43 11.96
C TYR A 60 26.85 41.39 10.90
N ALA A 61 26.65 41.11 9.61
CA ALA A 61 27.05 42.02 8.54
C ALA A 61 26.41 43.41 8.68
N GLN A 62 25.15 43.48 9.11
CA GLN A 62 24.46 44.75 9.36
C GLN A 62 24.93 45.47 10.64
N ALA A 63 25.38 44.71 11.65
CA ALA A 63 25.93 45.25 12.88
C ALA A 63 27.37 45.75 12.71
N GLU A 64 28.12 45.21 11.74
CA GLU A 64 29.48 45.63 11.39
C GLU A 64 29.48 47.02 10.76
N LYS A 65 30.12 48.00 11.42
CA LYS A 65 30.12 49.42 11.01
C LYS A 65 31.50 49.92 10.60
N LEU A 66 32.56 49.17 10.92
CA LEU A 66 33.93 49.62 10.71
C LEU A 66 34.51 49.02 9.43
N ASN A 67 34.17 47.75 9.14
CA ASN A 67 34.72 47.05 7.99
C ASN A 67 33.67 46.81 6.88
N ASN A 68 33.62 47.74 5.93
CA ASN A 68 32.72 47.66 4.78
C ASN A 68 33.02 46.47 3.85
N SER A 69 34.28 46.06 3.70
CA SER A 69 34.61 44.92 2.84
C SER A 69 34.16 43.59 3.47
N SER A 70 34.28 43.47 4.80
CA SER A 70 33.75 42.33 5.56
C SER A 70 32.22 42.29 5.53
N THR A 71 31.58 43.45 5.61
CA THR A 71 30.11 43.56 5.50
C THR A 71 29.62 43.00 4.18
N THR A 72 30.22 43.47 3.07
CA THR A 72 29.86 43.01 1.72
C THR A 72 30.12 41.50 1.55
N SER A 73 31.27 41.00 2.00
CA SER A 73 31.60 39.57 1.85
C SER A 73 30.67 38.66 2.67
N LEU A 74 30.30 39.06 3.89
CA LEU A 74 29.34 38.33 4.72
C LEU A 74 27.93 38.34 4.13
N MET A 75 27.48 39.47 3.58
CA MET A 75 26.20 39.56 2.89
C MET A 75 26.15 38.60 1.68
N THR A 76 27.18 38.65 0.82
CA THR A 76 27.29 37.73 -0.32
C THR A 76 27.36 36.27 0.11
N PHE A 77 28.11 35.96 1.18
CA PHE A 77 28.16 34.60 1.71
C PHE A 77 26.77 34.14 2.19
N ALA A 78 26.06 34.99 2.93
CA ALA A 78 24.73 34.66 3.45
C ALA A 78 23.71 34.44 2.32
N GLU A 79 23.77 35.23 1.26
CA GLU A 79 22.95 35.06 0.06
C GLU A 79 23.25 33.73 -0.65
N ASN A 80 24.52 33.42 -0.87
CA ASN A 80 24.93 32.14 -1.46
C ASN A 80 24.49 30.95 -0.61
N PHE A 81 24.62 31.04 0.71
CA PHE A 81 24.21 29.97 1.62
C PHE A 81 22.69 29.81 1.71
N ALA A 82 21.93 30.90 1.60
CA ALA A 82 20.48 30.87 1.49
C ALA A 82 20.03 30.18 0.20
N ALA A 83 20.67 30.46 -0.94
CA ALA A 83 20.38 29.77 -2.20
C ALA A 83 20.59 28.25 -2.11
N VAL A 84 21.58 27.79 -1.33
CA VAL A 84 21.75 26.35 -1.02
C VAL A 84 20.54 25.78 -0.28
N GLN A 85 19.89 26.56 0.59
CA GLN A 85 18.68 26.10 1.30
C GLN A 85 17.46 26.07 0.38
N ASP A 86 17.36 26.98 -0.60
CA ASP A 86 16.30 26.94 -1.64
C ASP A 86 16.42 25.68 -2.50
N TYR A 87 17.65 25.27 -2.84
CA TYR A 87 17.88 23.99 -3.52
C TYR A 87 17.47 22.79 -2.66
N ARG A 88 17.75 22.83 -1.34
CA ARG A 88 17.31 21.79 -0.40
C ARG A 88 15.79 21.73 -0.28
N ASP A 89 15.09 22.86 -0.24
CA ASP A 89 13.63 22.88 -0.26
C ASP A 89 13.07 22.23 -1.54
N THR A 90 13.68 22.53 -2.68
CA THR A 90 13.34 21.90 -3.97
C THR A 90 13.58 20.39 -3.94
N GLU A 91 14.71 19.94 -3.37
CA GLU A 91 15.02 18.53 -3.17
C GLU A 91 13.97 17.83 -2.30
N ILE A 92 13.63 18.42 -1.14
CA ILE A 92 12.60 17.91 -0.21
C ILE A 92 11.26 17.73 -0.94
N LYS A 93 10.78 18.78 -1.61
CA LYS A 93 9.53 18.76 -2.38
C LYS A 93 9.55 17.68 -3.46
N ARG A 94 10.69 17.51 -4.15
CA ARG A 94 10.85 16.50 -5.20
C ARG A 94 10.88 15.08 -4.62
N LEU A 95 11.58 14.86 -3.51
CA LEU A 95 11.60 13.58 -2.80
C LEU A 95 10.18 13.19 -2.35
N GLU A 96 9.43 14.11 -1.77
CA GLU A 96 8.04 13.87 -1.37
C GLU A 96 7.17 13.51 -2.59
N ALA A 97 7.21 14.34 -3.63
CA ALA A 97 6.31 14.20 -4.76
C ALA A 97 6.63 13.00 -5.67
N LYS A 98 7.91 12.74 -5.91
CA LYS A 98 8.37 11.78 -6.93
C LYS A 98 8.87 10.47 -6.34
N VAL A 99 9.14 10.40 -5.04
CA VAL A 99 9.65 9.19 -4.39
C VAL A 99 8.66 8.70 -3.33
N LEU A 100 8.35 9.50 -2.30
CA LEU A 100 7.51 9.05 -1.19
C LEU A 100 6.05 8.81 -1.61
N LYS A 101 5.41 9.77 -2.30
CA LYS A 101 3.99 9.63 -2.71
C LYS A 101 3.73 8.38 -3.56
N PRO A 102 4.57 7.99 -4.54
CA PRO A 102 4.44 6.71 -5.22
C PRO A 102 4.45 5.49 -4.30
N PHE A 103 5.35 5.44 -3.31
CA PHE A 103 5.40 4.34 -2.33
C PHE A 103 4.10 4.28 -1.51
N MET A 104 3.57 5.42 -1.07
CA MET A 104 2.34 5.47 -0.26
C MET A 104 1.12 4.85 -0.94
N LYS A 105 1.05 4.85 -2.28
CA LYS A 105 -0.05 4.21 -3.04
C LYS A 105 -0.17 2.72 -2.76
N TYR A 106 0.95 2.05 -2.43
CA TYR A 106 0.95 0.62 -2.14
C TYR A 106 0.20 0.27 -0.86
N GLY A 107 0.01 1.22 0.07
CA GLY A 107 -0.87 1.02 1.22
C GLY A 107 -2.30 0.70 0.79
N THR A 108 -2.85 1.48 -0.16
CA THR A 108 -4.17 1.23 -0.73
C THR A 108 -4.22 -0.07 -1.53
N VAL A 109 -3.18 -0.35 -2.34
CA VAL A 109 -3.10 -1.60 -3.12
C VAL A 109 -3.11 -2.82 -2.20
N CYS A 110 -2.30 -2.81 -1.13
CA CYS A 110 -2.24 -3.91 -0.16
C CYS A 110 -3.57 -4.09 0.58
N LYS A 111 -4.21 -2.98 0.98
CA LYS A 111 -5.54 -3.01 1.62
C LYS A 111 -6.59 -3.64 0.71
N ASN A 112 -6.62 -3.24 -0.56
CA ASN A 112 -7.55 -3.78 -1.55
C ASN A 112 -7.28 -5.26 -1.81
N MET A 113 -6.01 -5.66 -1.96
CA MET A 113 -5.65 -7.06 -2.19
C MET A 113 -6.07 -7.96 -1.02
N LYS A 114 -5.84 -7.53 0.24
CA LYS A 114 -6.33 -8.24 1.43
C LYS A 114 -7.85 -8.38 1.44
N ALA A 115 -8.57 -7.32 1.09
CA ALA A 115 -10.03 -7.33 1.02
C ALA A 115 -10.53 -8.33 -0.03
N THR A 116 -9.91 -8.35 -1.22
CA THR A 116 -10.22 -9.32 -2.28
C THR A 116 -9.95 -10.75 -1.85
N VAL A 117 -8.79 -11.05 -1.27
CA VAL A 117 -8.46 -12.40 -0.76
C VAL A 117 -9.49 -12.85 0.28
N LYS A 118 -9.83 -11.97 1.23
CA LYS A 118 -10.84 -12.26 2.26
C LYS A 118 -12.24 -12.48 1.66
N SER A 119 -12.64 -11.66 0.68
CA SER A 119 -13.92 -11.81 -0.01
C SER A 119 -14.02 -13.15 -0.75
N ASN A 120 -12.97 -13.53 -1.47
CA ASN A 120 -12.90 -14.82 -2.18
C ASN A 120 -12.96 -15.99 -1.20
N GLN A 121 -12.27 -15.88 -0.06
CA GLN A 121 -12.31 -16.92 0.98
C GLN A 121 -13.71 -17.06 1.59
N ASN A 122 -14.41 -15.95 1.85
CA ASN A 122 -15.79 -15.97 2.32
C ASN A 122 -16.78 -16.52 1.28
N ALA A 123 -16.59 -16.21 -0.01
CA ALA A 123 -17.39 -16.78 -1.09
C ALA A 123 -17.21 -18.31 -1.15
N TRP A 124 -15.96 -18.76 -1.10
CA TRP A 124 -15.64 -20.18 -1.06
C TRP A 124 -16.18 -20.88 0.19
N ASP A 125 -16.08 -20.29 1.38
CA ASP A 125 -16.64 -20.88 2.60
C ASP A 125 -18.16 -21.06 2.51
N ARG A 126 -18.86 -20.17 1.78
CA ARG A 126 -20.28 -20.30 1.48
C ARG A 126 -20.55 -21.46 0.52
N GLU A 127 -19.80 -21.55 -0.58
CA GLU A 127 -19.89 -22.68 -1.53
C GLU A 127 -19.63 -24.01 -0.84
N ARG A 128 -18.59 -24.10 -0.01
CA ARG A 128 -18.25 -25.31 0.76
C ARG A 128 -19.39 -25.75 1.67
N LYS A 129 -20.03 -24.81 2.37
CA LYS A 129 -21.20 -25.10 3.23
C LYS A 129 -22.41 -25.53 2.40
N GLN A 130 -22.62 -24.96 1.22
CA GLN A 130 -23.72 -25.36 0.32
C GLN A 130 -23.50 -26.76 -0.26
N LEU A 131 -22.27 -27.09 -0.69
CA LEU A 131 -21.91 -28.43 -1.15
C LEU A 131 -22.08 -29.49 -0.05
N ALA A 132 -21.65 -29.20 1.18
CA ALA A 132 -21.85 -30.10 2.31
C ALA A 132 -23.35 -30.32 2.64
N LYS A 133 -24.20 -29.31 2.43
CA LYS A 133 -25.66 -29.47 2.56
C LYS A 133 -26.23 -30.34 1.44
N LEU A 134 -25.73 -30.17 0.21
CA LEU A 134 -26.14 -30.93 -0.95
C LEU A 134 -25.78 -32.41 -0.81
N GLU A 135 -24.57 -32.73 -0.34
CA GLU A 135 -24.15 -34.11 -0.04
C GLU A 135 -25.07 -34.78 0.99
N LYS A 136 -25.48 -34.05 2.03
CA LYS A 136 -26.45 -34.55 3.03
C LYS A 136 -27.84 -34.77 2.44
N LEU A 137 -28.25 -33.98 1.44
CA LEU A 137 -29.53 -34.15 0.74
C LEU A 137 -29.49 -35.40 -0.15
N HIS A 138 -28.39 -35.59 -0.89
CA HIS A 138 -28.13 -36.79 -1.71
C HIS A 138 -28.13 -38.10 -0.91
N GLN A 139 -27.73 -38.08 0.35
CA GLN A 139 -27.80 -39.26 1.21
C GLN A 139 -29.24 -39.64 1.60
N LYS A 140 -30.21 -38.74 1.43
CA LYS A 140 -31.60 -38.92 1.88
C LYS A 140 -32.60 -39.03 0.73
N LEU A 141 -32.27 -38.47 -0.44
CA LEU A 141 -33.16 -38.36 -1.59
C LEU A 141 -32.45 -38.85 -2.85
N PRO A 142 -33.17 -39.48 -3.80
CA PRO A 142 -32.62 -39.83 -5.11
C PRO A 142 -32.11 -38.59 -5.85
N ALA A 143 -31.10 -38.74 -6.71
CA ALA A 143 -30.53 -37.62 -7.46
C ALA A 143 -31.54 -36.93 -8.41
N SER A 144 -32.60 -37.63 -8.81
CA SER A 144 -33.70 -37.11 -9.63
C SER A 144 -34.76 -36.32 -8.84
N ASP A 145 -34.62 -36.23 -7.51
CA ASP A 145 -35.56 -35.50 -6.68
C ASP A 145 -35.56 -33.99 -7.04
N PRO A 146 -36.73 -33.37 -7.27
CA PRO A 146 -36.83 -31.96 -7.65
C PRO A 146 -36.12 -31.01 -6.67
N GLN A 147 -36.07 -31.35 -5.39
CA GLN A 147 -35.40 -30.56 -4.36
C GLN A 147 -33.88 -30.60 -4.50
N VAL A 148 -33.33 -31.75 -4.89
CA VAL A 148 -31.90 -31.94 -5.16
C VAL A 148 -31.50 -31.15 -6.41
N VAL A 149 -32.24 -31.33 -7.53
CA VAL A 149 -31.97 -30.66 -8.81
C VAL A 149 -31.99 -29.14 -8.67
N ARG A 150 -32.98 -28.59 -7.96
CA ARG A 150 -33.11 -27.14 -7.74
C ARG A 150 -31.97 -26.57 -6.88
N PHE A 151 -31.45 -27.35 -5.94
CA PHE A 151 -30.33 -26.94 -5.09
C PHE A 151 -29.01 -26.91 -5.87
N TYR A 152 -28.78 -27.86 -6.79
CA TYR A 152 -27.63 -27.84 -7.72
C TYR A 152 -27.58 -26.58 -8.58
N GLN A 153 -28.73 -26.18 -9.15
CA GLN A 153 -28.85 -24.97 -9.97
C GLN A 153 -28.56 -23.67 -9.20
N THR A 154 -28.74 -23.68 -7.88
CA THR A 154 -28.46 -22.52 -7.01
C THR A 154 -26.96 -22.40 -6.68
N ILE A 155 -26.22 -23.51 -6.66
CA ILE A 155 -24.79 -23.54 -6.31
C ILE A 155 -23.89 -23.24 -7.52
N CYS A 156 -24.30 -23.66 -8.72
CA CYS A 156 -23.59 -23.39 -9.98
C CYS A 156 -24.51 -22.65 -10.98
N PRO A 157 -24.59 -21.31 -10.94
CA PRO A 157 -25.42 -20.54 -11.88
C PRO A 157 -25.01 -20.68 -13.35
N SER A 158 -23.80 -21.17 -13.65
CA SER A 158 -23.21 -21.20 -14.99
C SER A 158 -23.57 -22.45 -15.83
N VAL A 159 -24.48 -23.32 -15.39
CA VAL A 159 -24.82 -24.56 -16.13
C VAL A 159 -26.09 -24.41 -17.00
N ASN A 160 -26.75 -23.25 -16.97
CA ASN A 160 -27.99 -23.03 -17.75
C ASN A 160 -27.77 -22.56 -19.20
N GLU A 161 -26.53 -22.45 -19.70
CA GLU A 161 -26.27 -22.06 -21.10
C GLU A 161 -26.24 -23.24 -22.10
N TRP A 162 -26.40 -24.50 -21.65
CA TRP A 162 -26.35 -25.67 -22.55
C TRP A 162 -27.60 -26.56 -22.54
N THR A 163 -28.75 -26.06 -22.06
CA THR A 163 -30.01 -26.83 -22.11
C THR A 163 -31.23 -25.95 -22.42
N VAL A 164 -31.16 -25.13 -23.46
CA VAL A 164 -32.35 -24.75 -24.24
C VAL A 164 -31.97 -24.66 -25.72
N GLN A 165 -32.42 -25.70 -26.45
CA GLN A 165 -32.57 -25.85 -27.91
C GLN A 165 -31.33 -25.88 -28.81
#